data_AF-A0A7X9DHH5-F1
#
_entry.id   AF-A0A7X9DHH5-F1
#
_cell.length_a   1.000
_cell.length_b   1.000
_cell.length_c   1.000
_cell.angle_alpha   90.00
_cell.angle_beta   90.00
_cell.angle_gamma   90.00
#
_symmetry.space_group_name_H-M   'P 1'
#
loop_
_entity.id
_entity.type
_entity.pdbx_description
1 polymer ?
#
loop_
_entity_poly.entity_id
_entity_poly.type
_entity_poly.pdbx_seq_one_letter_code
_entity_poly.pdbx_strand_id
1 'polypeptide(L)'
;MEDDHKDIIEHLELLNTVYELKRKRIRFMQLASVDNELKELSQNFYKIWNKTSKGFVLKDTVQHSKSIDIIKGLFGQHDEIITMMRGNKAILTVDKIRFYQYLVRHIANTRALHYLYNLFYGEENLSIEKLVKEQLPYLERYLPTFRKFDKTKNLEGLVLSQFDVQNIWSIIEIYDRIRDNLIQDTSLYRQFTKDFTRLYREELTLKILGYGEISTVMQTIHRSTLNQSFIKTKIAESDWVWKRMPPIDTLDDVEALKKVYHEYREILTKKIGIQVPEQQFRYFKSNGWYTVYAGQKKVNPQMVGNSLVKRLDEKNAVVLFNKILAELKKWYSFNISDSSLKVGIDGQISNWVLLSVDGALNYVGQNDTLVYIDTSTPLYRINGVEQLNAELFLKNTPWFLRAIIRALFLQEVLDRYYDLRSVVIDCIANLYKEKREDLILTFIKAANYFFASIDESIQPLTLDEIAKYYKGDAFIWRLFQFARRVDKFV
;
A
#
# COMPACT_ATOMS: atom_id res chain seq x y z
N MET A 1 21.66 -4.41 -2.54
CA MET A 1 21.98 -3.14 -1.86
C MET A 1 21.66 -3.35 -0.41
N GLU A 2 22.69 -3.42 0.43
CA GLU A 2 22.55 -3.46 1.89
C GLU A 2 21.70 -2.28 2.37
N ASP A 3 20.99 -2.47 3.49
CA ASP A 3 20.11 -1.46 4.10
C ASP A 3 20.99 -0.30 4.62
N ASP A 4 21.32 0.65 3.74
CA ASP A 4 22.30 1.74 3.91
C ASP A 4 22.04 2.65 5.14
N HIS A 5 20.93 2.45 5.85
CA HIS A 5 20.57 3.17 7.07
C HIS A 5 20.15 2.25 8.23
N LYS A 6 20.64 1.00 8.26
CA LYS A 6 20.36 0.05 9.36
C LYS A 6 20.68 0.64 10.74
N ASP A 7 21.78 1.40 10.83
CA ASP A 7 22.21 2.13 12.02
C ASP A 7 21.14 3.12 12.53
N ILE A 8 20.46 3.82 11.62
CA ILE A 8 19.40 4.77 11.96
C ILE A 8 18.13 4.04 12.44
N ILE A 9 17.80 2.90 11.85
CA ILE A 9 16.66 2.07 12.30
C ILE A 9 16.93 1.53 13.71
N GLU A 10 18.10 0.92 13.93
CA GLU A 10 18.51 0.42 15.26
C GLU A 10 18.52 1.55 16.31
N HIS A 11 18.92 2.77 15.91
CA HIS A 11 18.83 3.95 16.76
C HIS A 11 17.38 4.26 17.14
N LEU A 12 16.44 4.32 16.18
CA LEU A 12 15.02 4.61 16.43
C LEU A 12 14.34 3.51 17.28
N GLU A 13 14.71 2.24 17.09
CA GLU A 13 14.24 1.12 17.92
C GLU A 13 14.70 1.25 19.38
N LEU A 14 15.97 1.60 19.60
CA LEU A 14 16.51 1.90 20.93
C LEU A 14 15.74 3.05 21.57
N LEU A 15 15.50 4.14 20.82
CA LEU A 15 14.74 5.28 21.34
C LEU A 15 13.33 4.88 21.74
N ASN A 16 12.66 4.01 20.99
CA ASN A 16 11.31 3.59 21.36
C ASN A 16 11.27 2.92 22.75
N THR A 17 12.28 2.07 23.05
CA THR A 17 12.45 1.47 24.38
C THR A 17 12.72 2.54 25.45
N VAL A 18 13.59 3.50 25.15
CA VAL A 18 13.96 4.60 26.07
C VAL A 18 12.75 5.47 26.41
N TYR A 19 11.93 5.82 25.42
CA TYR A 19 10.76 6.67 25.64
C TYR A 19 9.61 5.95 26.32
N GLU A 20 9.51 4.62 26.25
CA GLU A 20 8.62 3.85 27.13
C GLU A 20 9.04 3.95 28.60
N LEU A 21 10.35 3.87 28.87
CA LEU A 21 10.88 4.07 30.23
C LEU A 21 10.61 5.49 30.71
N LYS A 22 10.84 6.52 29.89
CA LYS A 22 10.50 7.92 30.24
C LYS A 22 9.02 8.10 30.55
N ARG A 23 8.11 7.52 29.75
CA ARG A 23 6.66 7.50 30.03
C ARG A 23 6.33 6.82 31.35
N LYS A 24 6.97 5.68 31.64
CA LYS A 24 6.84 4.98 32.93
C LYS A 24 7.25 5.89 34.09
N ARG A 25 8.34 6.64 33.95
CA ARG A 25 8.79 7.62 34.97
C ARG A 25 7.83 8.79 35.13
N ILE A 26 7.35 9.38 34.04
CA ILE A 26 6.38 10.48 34.09
C ILE A 26 5.12 10.05 34.84
N ARG A 27 4.56 8.88 34.53
CA ARG A 27 3.38 8.36 35.23
C ARG A 27 3.61 8.21 36.74
N PHE A 28 4.80 7.78 37.12
CA PHE A 28 5.19 7.68 38.52
C PHE A 28 5.29 9.07 39.19
N MET A 29 5.97 10.01 38.54
CA MET A 29 6.17 11.39 39.04
C MET A 29 4.87 12.20 39.12
N GLN A 30 3.82 11.80 38.41
CA GLN A 30 2.51 12.47 38.46
C GLN A 30 1.59 11.97 39.59
N LEU A 31 2.02 10.97 40.37
CA LEU A 31 1.24 10.48 41.50
C LEU A 31 1.25 11.52 42.64
N ALA A 32 0.07 11.89 43.14
CA ALA A 32 -0.06 12.82 44.27
C ALA A 32 0.70 12.36 45.53
N SER A 33 0.84 11.03 45.72
CA SER A 33 1.63 10.47 46.81
C SER A 33 3.13 10.79 46.70
N VAL A 34 3.66 10.93 45.48
CA VAL A 34 5.06 11.27 45.25
C VAL A 34 5.30 12.74 45.60
N ASP A 35 4.45 13.65 45.13
CA ASP A 35 4.58 15.08 45.45
C ASP A 35 4.49 15.36 46.96
N ASN A 36 3.56 14.69 47.66
CA ASN A 36 3.43 14.80 49.11
C ASN A 36 4.66 14.28 49.85
N GLU A 37 5.20 13.14 49.42
CA GLU A 37 6.39 12.55 50.04
C GLU A 37 7.64 13.38 49.78
N LEU A 38 7.81 13.96 48.59
CA LEU A 38 8.96 14.82 48.29
C LEU A 38 8.96 16.09 49.15
N LYS A 39 7.79 16.65 49.43
CA LYS A 39 7.63 17.77 50.38
C LYS A 39 8.02 17.35 51.79
N GLU A 40 7.57 16.17 52.23
CA GLU A 40 7.92 15.62 53.55
C GLU A 40 9.43 15.34 53.66
N LEU A 41 10.04 14.72 52.64
CA LEU A 41 11.48 14.48 52.59
C LEU A 41 12.31 15.78 52.60
N SER A 42 11.82 16.83 51.94
CA SER A 42 12.45 18.16 51.93
C SER A 42 12.43 18.80 53.32
N GLN A 43 11.29 18.76 54.02
CA GLN A 43 11.10 19.44 55.29
C GLN A 43 11.58 18.63 56.50
N ASN A 44 11.55 17.29 56.40
CA ASN A 44 11.67 16.38 57.52
C ASN A 44 12.68 15.24 57.28
N PHE A 45 13.70 15.44 56.44
CA PHE A 45 14.72 14.41 56.13
C PHE A 45 15.29 13.70 57.37
N TYR A 46 15.68 14.48 58.39
CA TYR A 46 16.25 13.95 59.64
C TYR A 46 15.22 13.32 60.58
N LYS A 47 13.91 13.35 60.26
CA LYS A 47 12.91 12.51 60.95
C LYS A 47 12.99 11.07 60.48
N ILE A 48 13.36 10.83 59.22
CA ILE A 48 13.42 9.51 58.57
C ILE A 48 14.81 8.86 58.69
N TRP A 49 15.87 9.68 58.75
CA TRP A 49 17.26 9.23 58.75
C TRP A 49 18.00 9.60 60.04
N ASN A 50 18.76 8.65 60.60
CA ASN A 50 19.72 8.86 61.67
C ASN A 50 21.12 9.05 61.11
N LYS A 51 21.83 10.09 61.56
CA LYS A 51 23.26 10.27 61.26
C LYS A 51 24.09 9.41 62.22
N THR A 52 24.93 8.55 61.66
CA THR A 52 25.85 7.67 62.40
C THR A 52 27.29 7.89 61.93
N SER A 53 28.26 7.28 62.62
CA SER A 53 29.68 7.31 62.21
C SER A 53 29.94 6.64 60.85
N LYS A 54 29.04 5.76 60.40
CA LYS A 54 29.13 5.05 59.11
C LYS A 54 28.36 5.74 57.97
N GLY A 55 27.60 6.80 58.26
CA GLY A 55 26.71 7.48 57.32
C GLY A 55 25.28 7.60 57.86
N PHE A 56 24.32 7.77 56.96
CA PHE A 56 22.90 7.90 57.26
C PHE A 56 22.21 6.55 57.12
N VAL A 57 21.48 6.15 58.16
CA VAL A 57 20.68 4.91 58.22
C VAL A 57 19.23 5.24 58.53
N LEU A 58 18.30 4.41 58.06
CA LEU A 58 16.88 4.58 58.35
C LEU A 58 16.60 4.40 59.84
N LYS A 59 15.72 5.23 60.42
CA LYS A 59 15.32 5.09 61.83
C LYS A 59 14.44 3.88 62.08
N ASP A 60 13.49 3.65 61.17
CA ASP A 60 12.57 2.52 61.18
C ASP A 60 12.31 2.08 59.73
N THR A 61 12.71 0.85 59.41
CA THR A 61 12.63 0.28 58.07
C THR A 61 11.21 -0.10 57.67
N VAL A 62 10.35 -0.40 58.64
CA VAL A 62 8.95 -0.77 58.41
C VAL A 62 8.12 0.49 58.18
N GLN A 63 8.27 1.48 59.07
CA GLN A 63 7.53 2.74 59.03
C GLN A 63 7.86 3.58 57.79
N HIS A 64 9.12 3.59 57.35
CA HIS A 64 9.58 4.45 56.25
C HIS A 64 9.81 3.73 54.92
N SER A 65 9.37 2.48 54.81
CA SER A 65 9.45 1.67 53.58
C SER A 65 8.89 2.40 52.35
N LYS A 66 7.72 3.03 52.50
CA LYS A 66 7.04 3.81 51.46
C LYS A 66 7.87 4.99 50.96
N SER A 67 8.54 5.72 51.86
CA SER A 67 9.43 6.85 51.49
C SER A 67 10.59 6.37 50.63
N ILE A 68 11.14 5.19 50.94
CA ILE A 68 12.22 4.58 50.15
C ILE A 68 11.74 4.09 48.80
N ASP A 69 10.57 3.47 48.73
CA ASP A 69 9.97 3.05 47.46
C ASP A 69 9.70 4.26 46.54
N ILE A 70 9.34 5.41 47.13
CA ILE A 70 9.18 6.65 46.40
C ILE A 70 10.51 7.14 45.83
N ILE A 71 11.57 7.20 46.65
CA ILE A 71 12.92 7.58 46.19
C ILE A 71 13.41 6.63 45.08
N LYS A 72 13.23 5.31 45.26
CA LYS A 72 13.55 4.29 44.24
C LYS A 72 12.78 4.52 42.93
N GLY A 73 11.51 4.87 43.02
CA GLY A 73 10.65 5.06 41.85
C GLY A 73 10.95 6.30 41.02
N LEU A 74 11.60 7.34 41.58
CA LEU A 74 11.86 8.61 40.88
C LEU A 74 12.63 8.42 39.56
N PHE A 75 13.65 7.57 39.56
CA PHE A 75 14.46 7.29 38.37
C PHE A 75 14.34 5.85 37.87
N GLY A 76 13.61 5.00 38.59
CA GLY A 76 13.44 3.59 38.23
C GLY A 76 14.65 2.75 38.63
N GLN A 77 14.68 1.51 38.15
CA GLN A 77 15.79 0.58 38.45
C GLN A 77 17.07 1.00 37.72
N HIS A 78 18.21 0.63 38.26
CA HIS A 78 19.55 0.90 37.72
C HIS A 78 19.65 0.63 36.21
N ASP A 79 19.13 -0.51 35.76
CA ASP A 79 19.18 -0.91 34.34
C ASP A 79 18.27 -0.05 33.46
N GLU A 80 17.15 0.43 33.99
CA GLU A 80 16.28 1.40 33.30
C GLU A 80 17.00 2.75 33.12
N ILE A 81 17.69 3.21 34.17
CA ILE A 81 18.47 4.46 34.12
C ILE A 81 19.62 4.34 33.12
N ILE A 82 20.36 3.23 33.13
CA ILE A 82 21.43 2.97 32.15
C ILE A 82 20.88 2.98 30.73
N THR A 83 19.72 2.35 30.51
CA THR A 83 19.06 2.32 29.19
C THR A 83 18.67 3.72 28.75
N MET A 84 18.05 4.52 29.62
CA MET A 84 17.72 5.92 29.34
C MET A 84 18.97 6.76 29.03
N MET A 85 20.04 6.60 29.80
CA MET A 85 21.32 7.28 29.56
C MET A 85 21.93 6.89 28.22
N ARG A 86 21.93 5.59 27.86
CA ARG A 86 22.40 5.10 26.57
C ARG A 86 21.61 5.73 25.42
N GLY A 87 20.28 5.81 25.53
CA GLY A 87 19.42 6.49 24.56
C GLY A 87 19.73 7.96 24.41
N ASN A 88 19.85 8.68 25.52
CA ASN A 88 20.18 10.11 25.53
C ASN A 88 21.54 10.37 24.89
N LYS A 89 22.56 9.55 25.21
CA LYS A 89 23.88 9.63 24.57
C LYS A 89 23.79 9.34 23.07
N ALA A 90 23.04 8.32 22.68
CA ALA A 90 22.85 7.98 21.27
C ALA A 90 22.25 9.14 20.46
N ILE A 91 21.32 9.92 21.02
CA ILE A 91 20.77 11.13 20.37
C ILE A 91 21.87 12.17 20.13
N LEU A 92 22.82 12.31 21.06
CA LEU A 92 23.90 13.30 20.92
C LEU A 92 25.00 12.86 19.96
N THR A 93 25.19 11.56 19.78
CA THR A 93 26.31 11.00 19.02
C THR A 93 25.90 10.43 17.66
N VAL A 94 24.61 10.34 17.34
CA VAL A 94 24.18 9.85 16.03
C VAL A 94 24.67 10.79 14.92
N ASP A 95 25.03 10.22 13.78
CA ASP A 95 25.39 10.98 12.60
C ASP A 95 24.15 11.73 12.09
N LYS A 96 24.10 13.04 12.36
CA LYS A 96 22.99 13.92 11.99
C LYS A 96 22.80 14.01 10.48
N ILE A 97 23.88 13.89 9.70
CA ILE A 97 23.83 13.92 8.24
C ILE A 97 23.15 12.64 7.73
N ARG A 98 23.59 11.48 8.23
CA ARG A 98 22.94 10.19 7.89
C ARG A 98 21.49 10.14 8.33
N PHE A 99 21.17 10.66 9.52
CA PHE A 99 19.79 10.78 9.99
C PHE A 99 18.94 11.64 9.06
N TYR A 100 19.45 12.80 8.64
CA TYR A 100 18.75 13.67 7.68
C TYR A 100 18.58 12.99 6.31
N GLN A 101 19.61 12.34 5.79
CA GLN A 101 19.55 11.56 4.54
C GLN A 101 18.51 10.44 4.61
N TYR A 102 18.43 9.75 5.74
CA TYR A 102 17.40 8.74 5.98
C TYR A 102 15.99 9.36 5.90
N LEU A 103 15.77 10.53 6.52
CA LEU A 103 14.49 11.24 6.38
C LEU A 103 14.24 11.66 4.93
N VAL A 104 15.24 12.17 4.19
CA VAL A 104 15.11 12.57 2.77
C VAL A 104 14.64 11.39 1.91
N ARG A 105 15.18 10.20 2.18
CA ARG A 105 14.81 8.98 1.45
C ARG A 105 13.35 8.60 1.61
N HIS A 106 12.78 8.84 2.79
CA HIS A 106 11.46 8.33 3.17
C HIS A 106 10.36 9.40 3.23
N ILE A 107 10.71 10.69 3.20
CA ILE A 107 9.77 11.81 3.35
C ILE A 107 9.84 12.71 2.11
N ALA A 108 8.81 12.62 1.27
CA ALA A 108 8.79 13.37 -0.01
C ALA A 108 8.52 14.87 0.15
N ASN A 109 7.84 15.30 1.23
CA ASN A 109 7.50 16.70 1.43
C ASN A 109 8.64 17.42 2.15
N THR A 110 9.29 18.38 1.49
CA THR A 110 10.42 19.13 2.02
C THR A 110 10.10 19.90 3.31
N ARG A 111 8.90 20.47 3.47
CA ARG A 111 8.54 21.16 4.73
C ARG A 111 8.39 20.17 5.87
N ALA A 112 7.75 19.04 5.61
CA ALA A 112 7.57 18.00 6.62
C ALA A 112 8.91 17.34 7.01
N LEU A 113 9.81 17.16 6.06
CA LEU A 113 11.18 16.71 6.28
C LEU A 113 11.91 17.61 7.31
N HIS A 114 11.99 18.91 7.03
CA HIS A 114 12.65 19.87 7.93
C HIS A 114 11.99 19.91 9.30
N TYR A 115 10.65 19.87 9.34
CA TYR A 115 9.91 19.79 10.59
C TYR A 115 10.30 18.58 11.44
N LEU A 116 10.31 17.37 10.85
CA LEU A 116 10.68 16.13 11.55
C LEU A 116 12.12 16.15 12.05
N TYR A 117 13.05 16.69 11.25
CA TYR A 117 14.44 16.86 11.67
C TYR A 117 14.57 17.85 12.83
N ASN A 118 13.84 18.97 12.77
CA ASN A 118 13.89 20.02 13.79
C ASN A 118 13.32 19.58 15.15
N LEU A 119 12.41 18.60 15.19
CA LEU A 119 11.98 17.99 16.45
C LEU A 119 13.17 17.37 17.22
N PHE A 120 14.15 16.81 16.51
CA PHE A 120 15.36 16.26 17.11
C PHE A 120 16.47 17.30 17.29
N TYR A 121 16.80 18.03 16.23
CA TYR A 121 18.05 18.79 16.13
C TYR A 121 17.83 20.27 15.75
N GLY A 122 16.63 20.82 15.99
CA GLY A 122 16.35 22.22 15.71
C GLY A 122 17.20 23.18 16.58
N GLU A 123 17.82 24.17 15.94
CA GLU A 123 18.68 25.16 16.61
C GLU A 123 17.89 26.32 17.23
N GLU A 124 16.82 26.77 16.58
CA GLU A 124 16.03 27.93 17.04
C GLU A 124 14.93 27.53 18.04
N ASN A 125 14.31 26.37 17.84
CA ASN A 125 13.20 25.89 18.66
C ASN A 125 13.64 24.89 19.73
N LEU A 126 12.74 24.58 20.66
CA LEU A 126 12.93 23.45 21.58
C LEU A 126 13.04 22.15 20.77
N SER A 127 14.04 21.34 21.09
CA SER A 127 14.31 20.08 20.40
C SER A 127 14.70 18.99 21.40
N ILE A 128 14.54 17.73 20.98
CA ILE A 128 14.91 16.57 21.79
C ILE A 128 16.39 16.64 22.19
N GLU A 129 17.29 17.01 21.28
CA GLU A 129 18.72 17.16 21.57
C GLU A 129 18.96 18.12 22.75
N LYS A 130 18.31 19.29 22.75
CA LYS A 130 18.44 20.27 23.83
C LYS A 130 17.94 19.71 25.16
N LEU A 131 16.79 19.05 25.15
CA LEU A 131 16.20 18.47 26.34
C LEU A 131 17.09 17.37 26.92
N VAL A 132 17.59 16.44 26.10
CA VAL A 132 18.45 15.35 26.58
C VAL A 132 19.83 15.82 27.06
N LYS A 133 20.36 16.94 26.52
CA LYS A 133 21.58 17.60 27.05
C LYS A 133 21.38 18.06 28.49
N GLU A 134 20.19 18.52 28.85
CA GLU A 134 19.86 18.84 30.25
C GLU A 134 19.69 17.57 31.10
N GLN A 135 19.25 16.46 30.49
CA GLN A 135 19.00 15.20 31.21
C GLN A 135 20.28 14.50 31.67
N LEU A 136 21.31 14.46 30.81
CA LEU A 136 22.50 13.64 31.03
C LEU A 136 23.28 13.99 32.32
N PRO A 137 23.59 15.26 32.63
CA PRO A 137 24.39 15.61 33.80
C PRO A 137 23.81 15.09 35.11
N TYR A 138 22.49 15.14 35.27
CA TYR A 138 21.87 14.67 36.50
C TYR A 138 21.72 13.14 36.52
N LEU A 139 21.44 12.49 35.39
CA LEU A 139 21.43 11.02 35.33
C LEU A 139 22.81 10.45 35.69
N GLU A 140 23.89 11.04 35.16
CA GLU A 140 25.27 10.65 35.47
C GLU A 140 25.64 10.89 36.93
N ARG A 141 25.27 12.07 37.46
CA ARG A 141 25.55 12.44 38.86
C ARG A 141 24.85 11.52 39.85
N TYR A 142 23.61 11.13 39.57
CA TYR A 142 22.77 10.43 40.55
C TYR A 142 22.80 8.90 40.43
N LEU A 143 23.24 8.36 39.29
CA LEU A 143 23.34 6.90 39.05
C LEU A 143 24.05 6.15 40.20
N PRO A 144 25.19 6.60 40.77
CA PRO A 144 25.86 5.89 41.85
C PRO A 144 25.01 5.81 43.14
N THR A 145 24.25 6.88 43.43
CA THR A 145 23.35 6.96 44.59
C THR A 145 22.21 5.96 44.43
N PHE A 146 21.55 5.95 43.27
CA PHE A 146 20.41 5.04 42.99
C PHE A 146 20.81 3.57 42.94
N ARG A 147 22.02 3.26 42.44
CA ARG A 147 22.55 1.89 42.46
C ARG A 147 22.59 1.28 43.86
N LYS A 148 22.74 2.09 44.92
CA LYS A 148 22.72 1.60 46.31
C LYS A 148 21.33 1.14 46.73
N PHE A 149 20.29 1.84 46.30
CA PHE A 149 18.91 1.46 46.58
C PHE A 149 18.52 0.14 45.91
N ASP A 150 19.05 -0.15 44.73
CA ASP A 150 18.77 -1.40 44.00
C ASP A 150 19.58 -2.61 44.49
N LYS A 151 20.83 -2.39 44.90
CA LYS A 151 21.70 -3.47 45.40
C LYS A 151 21.34 -3.97 46.80
N THR A 152 20.62 -3.16 47.57
CA THR A 152 20.32 -3.48 48.96
C THR A 152 19.13 -4.43 49.05
N LYS A 153 19.38 -5.70 49.42
CA LYS A 153 18.35 -6.75 49.55
C LYS A 153 17.32 -6.47 50.65
N ASN A 154 17.71 -5.76 51.71
CA ASN A 154 16.85 -5.36 52.83
C ASN A 154 17.14 -3.91 53.26
N LEU A 155 16.11 -3.16 53.67
CA LEU A 155 16.28 -1.73 54.00
C LEU A 155 17.23 -1.47 55.18
N GLU A 156 17.46 -2.47 56.04
CA GLU A 156 18.40 -2.41 57.17
C GLU A 156 19.86 -2.26 56.75
N GLY A 157 20.22 -2.77 55.56
CA GLY A 157 21.57 -2.67 55.01
C GLY A 157 21.86 -1.38 54.24
N LEU A 158 20.86 -0.49 54.10
CA LEU A 158 20.99 0.72 53.30
C LEU A 158 21.71 1.81 54.10
N VAL A 159 22.93 2.14 53.69
CA VAL A 159 23.73 3.23 54.26
C VAL A 159 24.00 4.28 53.19
N LEU A 160 23.57 5.51 53.47
CA LEU A 160 23.82 6.67 52.60
C LEU A 160 24.99 7.49 53.15
N SER A 161 25.93 7.87 52.28
CA SER A 161 26.96 8.85 52.57
C SER A 161 26.39 10.28 52.57
N GLN A 162 27.14 11.25 53.09
CA GLN A 162 26.79 12.66 52.98
C GLN A 162 26.57 13.11 51.53
N PHE A 163 27.34 12.56 50.59
CA PHE A 163 27.20 12.83 49.16
C PHE A 163 25.88 12.30 48.58
N ASP A 164 25.45 11.11 49.01
CA ASP A 164 24.17 10.53 48.58
C ASP A 164 22.98 11.38 49.08
N VAL A 165 23.05 11.86 50.33
CA VAL A 165 22.03 12.76 50.91
C VAL A 165 21.97 14.08 50.14
N GLN A 166 23.12 14.70 49.84
CA GLN A 166 23.17 15.92 49.03
C GLN A 166 22.59 15.72 47.63
N ASN A 167 22.82 14.56 47.01
CA ASN A 167 22.22 14.23 45.73
C ASN A 167 20.69 14.09 45.82
N ILE A 168 20.18 13.43 46.86
CA ILE A 168 18.72 13.31 47.10
C ILE A 168 18.09 14.69 47.27
N TRP A 169 18.70 15.58 48.06
CA TRP A 169 18.21 16.96 48.21
C TRP A 169 18.24 17.74 46.91
N SER A 170 19.34 17.65 46.16
CA SER A 170 19.44 18.33 44.86
C SER A 170 18.37 17.85 43.88
N ILE A 171 18.04 16.56 43.88
CA ILE A 171 16.93 15.99 43.08
C ILE A 171 15.59 16.58 43.49
N ILE A 172 15.31 16.62 44.79
CA ILE A 172 14.05 17.14 45.32
C ILE A 172 13.89 18.62 44.91
N GLU A 173 14.96 19.39 44.99
CA GLU A 173 14.97 20.82 44.62
C GLU A 173 14.67 21.04 43.13
N ILE A 174 15.23 20.22 42.24
CA ILE A 174 15.03 20.35 40.78
C ILE A 174 13.94 19.43 40.23
N TYR A 175 13.14 18.81 41.10
CA TYR A 175 12.19 17.76 40.73
C TYR A 175 11.21 18.19 39.63
N ASP A 176 10.59 19.36 39.81
CA ASP A 176 9.64 19.90 38.83
C ASP A 176 10.32 20.14 37.47
N ARG A 177 11.55 20.65 37.47
CA ARG A 177 12.34 20.83 36.24
C ARG A 177 12.63 19.51 35.53
N ILE A 178 12.99 18.46 36.28
CA ILE A 178 13.20 17.11 35.72
C ILE A 178 11.90 16.58 35.11
N ARG A 179 10.79 16.69 35.85
CA ARG A 179 9.47 16.24 35.41
C ARG A 179 9.04 16.94 34.12
N ASP A 180 9.14 18.26 34.09
CA ASP A 180 8.71 19.08 32.96
C ASP A 180 9.58 18.84 31.72
N ASN A 181 10.89 18.67 31.90
CA ASN A 181 11.81 18.30 30.83
C ASN A 181 11.43 16.93 30.23
N LEU A 182 11.17 15.91 31.06
CA LEU A 182 10.75 14.58 30.59
C LEU A 182 9.42 14.62 29.83
N ILE A 183 8.46 15.41 30.31
CA ILE A 183 7.15 15.60 29.65
C ILE A 183 7.33 16.22 28.27
N GLN A 184 8.10 17.31 28.17
CA GLN A 184 8.35 17.99 26.90
C GLN A 184 9.07 17.07 25.92
N ASP A 185 10.10 16.37 26.38
CA ASP A 185 10.90 15.45 25.58
C ASP A 185 10.05 14.30 25.02
N THR A 186 9.27 13.68 25.89
CA THR A 186 8.36 12.59 25.50
C THR A 186 7.26 13.07 24.54
N SER A 187 6.80 14.31 24.70
CA SER A 187 5.82 14.93 23.79
C SER A 187 6.39 15.12 22.39
N LEU A 188 7.59 15.70 22.26
CA LEU A 188 8.27 15.89 20.97
C LEU A 188 8.54 14.55 20.28
N TYR A 189 9.02 13.55 21.03
CA TYR A 189 9.27 12.23 20.46
C TYR A 189 7.98 11.56 19.98
N ARG A 190 6.89 11.63 20.75
CA ARG A 190 5.58 11.11 20.34
C ARG A 190 5.07 11.80 19.08
N GLN A 191 5.28 13.11 18.96
CA GLN A 191 4.92 13.87 17.78
C GLN A 191 5.72 13.40 16.56
N PHE A 192 7.04 13.24 16.72
CA PHE A 192 7.91 12.69 15.69
C PHE A 192 7.43 11.30 15.25
N THR A 193 7.23 10.34 16.18
CA THR A 193 6.84 8.97 15.82
C THR A 193 5.52 8.95 15.06
N LYS A 194 4.55 9.76 15.48
CA LYS A 194 3.23 9.86 14.83
C LYS A 194 3.34 10.44 13.43
N ASP A 195 4.04 11.56 13.26
CA ASP A 195 4.10 12.24 11.97
C ASP A 195 5.03 11.53 10.99
N PHE A 196 6.17 11.03 11.47
CA PHE A 196 7.10 10.25 10.66
C PHE A 196 6.43 9.00 10.09
N THR A 197 5.77 8.17 10.92
CA THR A 197 5.11 6.96 10.42
C THR A 197 3.98 7.24 9.44
N ARG A 198 3.23 8.33 9.64
CA ARG A 198 2.18 8.75 8.71
C ARG A 198 2.74 9.19 7.35
N LEU A 199 3.90 9.83 7.35
CA LEU A 199 4.54 10.39 6.15
C LEU A 199 5.52 9.42 5.49
N TYR A 200 5.89 8.34 6.19
CA TYR A 200 6.87 7.36 5.76
C TYR A 200 6.47 6.71 4.44
N ARG A 201 7.38 6.75 3.46
CA ARG A 201 7.25 6.07 2.18
C ARG A 201 8.36 5.05 1.99
N GLU A 202 7.97 3.83 1.67
CA GLU A 202 8.90 2.82 1.16
C GLU A 202 9.16 3.01 -0.33
N GLU A 203 10.28 2.44 -0.79
CA GLU A 203 10.53 2.25 -2.21
C GLU A 203 9.46 1.32 -2.82
N LEU A 204 8.59 1.90 -3.63
CA LEU A 204 7.63 1.17 -4.45
C LEU A 204 8.37 0.40 -5.54
N THR A 205 8.28 -0.93 -5.52
CA THR A 205 8.73 -1.75 -6.65
C THR A 205 7.55 -2.00 -7.58
N LEU A 206 7.74 -1.75 -8.88
CA LEU A 206 6.74 -2.10 -9.90
C LEU A 206 7.03 -3.51 -10.44
N LYS A 207 6.03 -4.39 -10.34
CA LYS A 207 6.04 -5.70 -11.00
C LYS A 207 5.24 -5.58 -12.29
N ILE A 208 5.88 -5.83 -13.43
CA ILE A 208 5.17 -5.92 -14.71
C ILE A 208 4.51 -7.29 -14.76
N LEU A 209 3.17 -7.32 -14.82
CA LEU A 209 2.40 -8.56 -14.93
C LEU A 209 2.25 -9.02 -16.37
N GLY A 210 2.27 -8.07 -17.31
CA GLY A 210 2.20 -8.36 -18.72
C GLY A 210 2.31 -7.10 -19.58
N TYR A 211 2.63 -7.32 -20.84
CA TYR A 211 2.52 -6.31 -21.88
C TYR A 211 1.25 -6.60 -22.65
N GLY A 212 0.23 -5.76 -22.49
CA GLY A 212 -0.88 -5.73 -23.42
C GLY A 212 -0.40 -5.21 -24.78
N GLU A 213 -1.22 -5.42 -25.80
CA GLU A 213 -0.91 -5.06 -27.19
C GLU A 213 -0.52 -3.58 -27.36
N ILE A 214 -1.13 -2.69 -26.57
CA ILE A 214 -0.89 -1.23 -26.58
C ILE A 214 -0.51 -0.62 -25.22
N SER A 215 -0.45 -1.40 -24.15
CA SER A 215 -0.29 -0.89 -22.77
C SER A 215 0.54 -1.83 -21.89
N THR A 216 1.14 -1.31 -20.81
CA THR A 216 1.78 -2.15 -19.80
C THR A 216 0.85 -2.34 -18.61
N VAL A 217 0.69 -3.59 -18.18
CA VAL A 217 -0.07 -3.97 -16.99
C VAL A 217 0.90 -4.22 -15.85
N MET A 218 0.73 -3.49 -14.75
CA MET A 218 1.66 -3.47 -13.63
C MET A 218 0.95 -3.58 -12.28
N GLN A 219 1.66 -4.13 -11.30
CA GLN A 219 1.24 -4.23 -9.91
C GLN A 219 2.27 -3.52 -9.05
N THR A 220 1.82 -2.77 -8.06
CA THR A 220 2.71 -2.20 -7.04
C THR A 220 3.01 -3.27 -5.98
N ILE A 221 4.29 -3.49 -5.72
CA ILE A 221 4.75 -4.27 -4.56
C ILE A 221 5.18 -3.26 -3.51
N HIS A 222 4.43 -3.21 -2.41
CA HIS A 222 4.88 -2.54 -1.21
C HIS A 222 5.78 -3.52 -0.45
N ARG A 223 7.05 -3.18 -0.24
CA ARG A 223 7.98 -4.05 0.47
C ARG A 223 7.66 -4.13 1.97
N SER A 224 7.26 -3.02 2.58
CA SER A 224 6.93 -2.93 4.00
C SER A 224 6.10 -1.69 4.35
N THR A 225 5.46 -1.70 5.52
CA THR A 225 5.06 -0.50 6.27
C THR A 225 5.92 -0.43 7.53
N LEU A 226 6.21 0.79 7.98
CA LEU A 226 6.86 1.02 9.25
C LEU A 226 5.81 1.39 10.30
N ASN A 227 5.73 0.64 11.39
CA ASN A 227 4.83 0.97 12.49
C ASN A 227 5.45 2.02 13.45
N GLN A 228 4.69 2.46 14.46
CA GLN A 228 5.17 3.43 15.46
C GLN A 228 6.30 2.90 16.34
N SER A 229 6.56 1.59 16.31
CA SER A 229 7.71 0.97 16.96
C SER A 229 8.89 0.77 16.01
N PHE A 230 8.84 1.37 14.81
CA PHE A 230 9.86 1.27 13.77
C PHE A 230 10.14 -0.16 13.27
N ILE A 231 9.19 -1.08 13.50
CA ILE A 231 9.25 -2.44 12.98
C ILE A 231 8.65 -2.43 11.57
N LYS A 232 9.42 -2.93 10.60
CA LYS A 232 8.96 -3.15 9.22
C LYS A 232 8.00 -4.34 9.19
N THR A 233 6.72 -4.09 8.96
CA THR A 233 5.74 -5.13 8.62
C THR A 233 5.72 -5.32 7.11
N LYS A 234 5.95 -6.54 6.64
CA LYS A 234 5.88 -6.87 5.21
C LYS A 234 4.43 -6.69 4.75
N ILE A 235 4.18 -5.79 3.79
CA ILE A 235 2.86 -5.67 3.19
C ILE A 235 2.72 -6.76 2.13
N ALA A 236 1.53 -7.37 2.07
CA ALA A 236 1.15 -8.24 0.97
C ALA A 236 1.20 -7.48 -0.37
N GLU A 237 1.35 -8.18 -1.49
CA GLU A 237 1.28 -7.53 -2.80
C GLU A 237 -0.01 -6.68 -2.90
N SER A 238 0.03 -5.52 -3.57
CA SER A 238 -1.18 -4.72 -3.76
C SER A 238 -2.25 -5.54 -4.47
N ASP A 239 -3.48 -5.49 -3.97
CA ASP A 239 -4.63 -6.10 -4.63
C ASP A 239 -5.06 -5.33 -5.89
N TRP A 240 -4.33 -4.28 -6.29
CA TRP A 240 -4.63 -3.50 -7.50
C TRP A 240 -3.64 -3.78 -8.62
N VAL A 241 -4.20 -4.04 -9.80
CA VAL A 241 -3.51 -4.15 -11.08
C VAL A 241 -3.83 -2.90 -11.90
N TRP A 242 -2.80 -2.28 -12.48
CA TRP A 242 -2.91 -1.01 -13.19
C TRP A 242 -2.52 -1.18 -14.66
N LYS A 243 -3.40 -0.74 -15.56
CA LYS A 243 -3.09 -0.57 -16.98
C LYS A 243 -2.77 0.90 -17.22
N ARG A 244 -1.55 1.17 -17.69
CA ARG A 244 -1.12 2.52 -18.05
C ARG A 244 -1.69 2.89 -19.42
N MET A 245 -2.39 4.02 -19.47
CA MET A 245 -2.99 4.58 -20.68
C MET A 245 -1.98 5.48 -21.43
N PRO A 246 -2.24 5.79 -22.71
CA PRO A 246 -1.45 6.77 -23.48
C PRO A 246 -1.38 8.14 -22.77
N PRO A 247 -0.34 8.95 -23.05
CA PRO A 247 -0.29 10.35 -22.60
C PRO A 247 -1.49 11.16 -23.13
N ILE A 248 -2.07 11.99 -22.26
CA ILE A 248 -3.22 12.86 -22.55
C ILE A 248 -2.81 14.31 -22.32
N ASP A 249 -3.12 15.22 -23.24
CA ASP A 249 -2.56 16.58 -23.19
C ASP A 249 -3.33 17.49 -22.23
N THR A 250 -4.66 17.33 -22.16
CA THR A 250 -5.55 18.21 -21.41
C THR A 250 -6.17 17.50 -20.21
N LEU A 251 -6.54 18.28 -19.20
CA LEU A 251 -7.29 17.75 -18.05
C LEU A 251 -8.73 17.41 -18.45
N ASP A 252 -9.31 18.16 -19.38
CA ASP A 252 -10.68 17.94 -19.87
C ASP A 252 -10.81 16.56 -20.53
N ASP A 253 -9.83 16.16 -21.35
CA ASP A 253 -9.78 14.82 -21.94
C ASP A 253 -9.65 13.72 -20.87
N VAL A 254 -8.91 13.98 -19.78
CA VAL A 254 -8.78 13.03 -18.66
C VAL A 254 -10.10 12.85 -17.92
N GLU A 255 -10.80 13.94 -17.61
CA GLU A 255 -12.09 13.87 -16.93
C GLU A 255 -13.19 13.31 -17.84
N ALA A 256 -13.14 13.57 -19.15
CA ALA A 256 -14.01 12.93 -20.14
C ALA A 256 -13.78 11.41 -20.17
N LEU A 257 -12.51 10.96 -20.26
CA LEU A 257 -12.18 9.53 -20.22
C LEU A 257 -12.62 8.87 -18.91
N LYS A 258 -12.44 9.55 -17.78
CA LYS A 258 -12.89 9.07 -16.46
C LYS A 258 -14.40 8.88 -16.41
N LYS A 259 -15.17 9.82 -16.97
CA LYS A 259 -16.62 9.72 -17.08
C LYS A 259 -17.02 8.49 -17.91
N VAL A 260 -16.47 8.35 -19.12
CA VAL A 260 -16.74 7.22 -20.03
C VAL A 260 -16.36 5.88 -19.39
N TYR A 261 -15.22 5.81 -18.70
CA TYR A 261 -14.76 4.63 -17.96
C TYR A 261 -15.75 4.19 -16.86
N HIS A 262 -16.24 5.14 -16.07
CA HIS A 262 -17.22 4.85 -15.03
C HIS A 262 -18.59 4.49 -15.60
N GLU A 263 -19.06 5.20 -16.63
CA GLU A 263 -20.34 4.92 -17.29
C GLU A 263 -20.37 3.52 -17.91
N TYR A 264 -19.29 3.11 -18.59
CA TYR A 264 -19.20 1.77 -19.18
C TYR A 264 -19.33 0.67 -18.12
N ARG A 265 -18.64 0.80 -16.98
CA ARG A 265 -18.78 -0.12 -15.84
C ARG A 265 -20.23 -0.18 -15.35
N GLU A 266 -20.87 0.97 -15.19
CA GLU A 266 -22.24 1.06 -14.68
C GLU A 266 -23.23 0.42 -15.66
N ILE A 267 -23.04 0.61 -16.97
CA ILE A 267 -23.85 -0.05 -17.99
C ILE A 267 -23.67 -1.58 -17.93
N LEU A 268 -22.43 -2.08 -17.95
CA LEU A 268 -22.15 -3.52 -17.87
C LEU A 268 -22.78 -4.15 -16.62
N THR A 269 -22.57 -3.54 -15.45
CA THR A 269 -22.97 -4.14 -14.16
C THR A 269 -24.45 -3.97 -13.83
N LYS A 270 -25.00 -2.76 -14.02
CA LYS A 270 -26.35 -2.43 -13.57
C LYS A 270 -27.42 -2.59 -14.64
N LYS A 271 -27.07 -2.39 -15.92
CA LYS A 271 -28.03 -2.54 -17.03
C LYS A 271 -27.97 -3.92 -17.67
N ILE A 272 -26.78 -4.44 -17.95
CA ILE A 272 -26.61 -5.72 -18.63
C ILE A 272 -26.55 -6.89 -17.63
N GLY A 273 -25.98 -6.67 -16.45
CA GLY A 273 -25.81 -7.71 -15.43
C GLY A 273 -24.56 -8.57 -15.62
N ILE A 274 -23.53 -8.04 -16.29
CA ILE A 274 -22.20 -8.64 -16.39
C ILE A 274 -21.35 -8.19 -15.20
N GLN A 275 -20.79 -9.15 -14.47
CA GLN A 275 -19.92 -8.85 -13.33
C GLN A 275 -18.56 -8.36 -13.83
N VAL A 276 -18.03 -7.31 -13.20
CA VAL A 276 -16.67 -6.81 -13.43
C VAL A 276 -16.00 -6.56 -12.07
N PRO A 277 -14.66 -6.68 -11.94
CA PRO A 277 -14.01 -6.42 -10.66
C PRO A 277 -14.16 -4.96 -10.24
N GLU A 278 -13.84 -4.68 -8.98
CA GLU A 278 -13.69 -3.31 -8.52
C GLU A 278 -12.65 -2.57 -9.35
N GLN A 279 -12.91 -1.29 -9.62
CA GLN A 279 -12.10 -0.46 -10.50
C GLN A 279 -11.70 0.84 -9.83
N GLN A 280 -10.57 1.39 -10.24
CA GLN A 280 -10.07 2.71 -9.84
C GLN A 280 -9.58 3.49 -11.04
N PHE A 281 -9.72 4.81 -10.98
CA PHE A 281 -9.17 5.72 -11.97
C PHE A 281 -8.19 6.67 -11.27
N ARG A 282 -6.94 6.71 -11.74
CA ARG A 282 -5.90 7.60 -11.21
C ARG A 282 -5.18 8.28 -12.36
N TYR A 283 -4.75 9.51 -12.15
CA TYR A 283 -3.94 10.22 -13.13
C TYR A 283 -2.91 11.11 -12.44
N PHE A 284 -1.82 11.37 -13.16
CA PHE A 284 -0.72 12.20 -12.70
C PHE A 284 -0.27 13.11 -13.83
N LYS A 285 0.00 14.38 -13.53
CA LYS A 285 0.59 15.33 -14.47
C LYS A 285 2.10 15.23 -14.40
N SER A 286 2.75 15.06 -15.54
CA SER A 286 4.22 15.03 -15.67
C SER A 286 4.63 15.54 -17.04
N ASN A 287 5.67 16.38 -17.11
CA ASN A 287 6.25 16.88 -18.36
C ASN A 287 5.25 17.54 -19.33
N GLY A 288 4.19 18.17 -18.81
CA GLY A 288 3.19 18.87 -19.64
C GLY A 288 2.01 18.02 -20.08
N TRP A 289 2.03 16.69 -19.86
CA TRP A 289 0.92 15.79 -20.16
C TRP A 289 0.43 15.05 -18.90
N TYR A 290 -0.73 14.43 -19.01
CA TYR A 290 -1.33 13.56 -18.01
C TYR A 290 -1.10 12.10 -18.39
N THR A 291 -0.71 11.28 -17.42
CA THR A 291 -0.71 9.82 -17.55
C THR A 291 -1.85 9.26 -16.71
N VAL A 292 -2.76 8.55 -17.36
CA VAL A 292 -3.88 7.85 -16.71
C VAL A 292 -3.50 6.40 -16.41
N TYR A 293 -3.95 5.92 -15.26
CA TYR A 293 -3.86 4.53 -14.82
C TYR A 293 -5.27 4.03 -14.52
N ALA A 294 -5.73 3.06 -15.33
CA ALA A 294 -6.96 2.32 -15.10
C ALA A 294 -6.62 1.14 -14.17
N GLY A 295 -7.14 1.19 -12.95
CA GLY A 295 -6.92 0.21 -11.90
C GLY A 295 -8.05 -0.79 -11.83
N GLN A 296 -7.72 -2.04 -11.58
CA GLN A 296 -8.66 -3.12 -11.35
C GLN A 296 -8.20 -3.99 -10.18
N LYS A 297 -9.13 -4.48 -9.38
CA LYS A 297 -8.82 -5.48 -8.36
C LYS A 297 -8.26 -6.76 -9.00
N LYS A 298 -7.20 -7.28 -8.40
CA LYS A 298 -6.48 -8.47 -8.85
C LYS A 298 -7.41 -9.67 -8.81
N VAL A 299 -7.45 -10.40 -9.92
CA VAL A 299 -8.15 -11.68 -10.06
C VAL A 299 -7.16 -12.83 -9.94
N ASN A 300 -7.63 -14.04 -9.67
CA ASN A 300 -6.77 -15.22 -9.69
C ASN A 300 -6.34 -15.51 -11.15
N PRO A 301 -5.05 -15.38 -11.50
CA PRO A 301 -4.58 -15.57 -12.88
C PRO A 301 -4.78 -17.02 -13.39
N GLN A 302 -4.88 -18.00 -12.48
CA GLN A 302 -5.16 -19.38 -12.85
C GLN A 302 -6.61 -19.57 -13.32
N MET A 303 -7.52 -18.69 -12.90
CA MET A 303 -8.95 -18.76 -13.24
C MET A 303 -9.32 -17.92 -14.48
N VAL A 304 -8.34 -17.29 -15.12
CA VAL A 304 -8.56 -16.56 -16.39
C VAL A 304 -8.80 -17.59 -17.50
N GLY A 305 -9.74 -17.32 -18.40
CA GLY A 305 -10.21 -18.27 -19.40
C GLY A 305 -9.11 -18.86 -20.26
N ASN A 306 -8.13 -18.05 -20.70
CA ASN A 306 -6.98 -18.52 -21.47
C ASN A 306 -6.09 -19.51 -20.68
N SER A 307 -5.93 -19.29 -19.38
CA SER A 307 -5.24 -20.22 -18.46
C SER A 307 -6.06 -21.50 -18.25
N LEU A 308 -7.37 -21.39 -18.10
CA LEU A 308 -8.27 -22.52 -17.88
C LEU A 308 -8.34 -23.43 -19.10
N VAL A 309 -8.59 -22.89 -20.30
CA VAL A 309 -8.75 -23.72 -21.50
C VAL A 309 -7.50 -24.52 -21.84
N LYS A 310 -6.31 -24.15 -21.38
CA LYS A 310 -5.11 -24.98 -21.56
C LYS A 310 -5.12 -26.26 -20.72
N ARG A 311 -5.88 -26.29 -19.62
CA ARG A 311 -5.88 -27.39 -18.63
C ARG A 311 -7.16 -28.19 -18.63
N LEU A 312 -8.30 -27.54 -18.93
CA LEU A 312 -9.59 -28.21 -18.95
C LEU A 312 -9.63 -29.28 -20.04
N ASP A 313 -10.30 -30.40 -19.72
CA ASP A 313 -10.73 -31.36 -20.72
C ASP A 313 -11.79 -30.73 -21.65
N GLU A 314 -12.11 -31.41 -22.76
CA GLU A 314 -13.06 -30.90 -23.74
C GLU A 314 -14.42 -30.60 -23.11
N LYS A 315 -14.93 -31.49 -22.25
CA LYS A 315 -16.23 -31.33 -21.60
C LYS A 315 -16.28 -30.05 -20.76
N ASN A 316 -15.31 -29.83 -19.88
CA ASN A 316 -15.29 -28.65 -19.02
C ASN A 316 -14.98 -27.37 -19.80
N ALA A 317 -14.16 -27.45 -20.85
CA ALA A 317 -13.91 -26.30 -21.72
C ALA A 317 -15.20 -25.85 -22.44
N VAL A 318 -16.03 -26.78 -22.90
CA VAL A 318 -17.35 -26.47 -23.48
C VAL A 318 -18.30 -25.89 -22.44
N VAL A 319 -18.28 -26.37 -21.19
CA VAL A 319 -19.08 -25.79 -20.10
C VAL A 319 -18.65 -24.34 -19.83
N LEU A 320 -17.34 -24.05 -19.78
CA LEU A 320 -16.82 -22.68 -19.66
C LEU A 320 -17.31 -21.81 -20.83
N PHE A 321 -17.20 -22.30 -22.05
CA PHE A 321 -17.62 -21.57 -23.24
C PHE A 321 -19.12 -21.28 -23.23
N ASN A 322 -19.96 -22.25 -22.86
CA ASN A 322 -21.40 -22.04 -22.72
C ASN A 322 -21.74 -20.99 -21.66
N LYS A 323 -20.96 -20.88 -20.58
CA LYS A 323 -21.11 -19.78 -19.60
C LYS A 323 -20.76 -18.43 -20.23
N ILE A 324 -19.71 -18.35 -21.06
CA ILE A 324 -19.37 -17.13 -21.80
C ILE A 324 -20.52 -16.75 -22.75
N LEU A 325 -21.05 -17.72 -23.52
CA LEU A 325 -22.19 -17.50 -24.40
C LEU A 325 -23.44 -17.03 -23.63
N ALA A 326 -23.66 -17.50 -22.40
CA ALA A 326 -24.75 -17.03 -21.56
C ALA A 326 -24.58 -15.55 -21.13
N GLU A 327 -23.36 -15.10 -20.83
CA GLU A 327 -23.08 -13.67 -20.59
C GLU A 327 -23.25 -12.83 -21.85
N LEU A 328 -22.77 -13.33 -23.00
CA LEU A 328 -22.95 -12.67 -24.30
C LEU A 328 -24.42 -12.61 -24.71
N LYS A 329 -25.26 -13.57 -24.31
CA LYS A 329 -26.71 -13.51 -24.52
C LYS A 329 -27.33 -12.30 -23.83
N LYS A 330 -26.98 -12.03 -22.56
CA LYS A 330 -27.47 -10.86 -21.81
C LYS A 330 -27.09 -9.57 -22.54
N TRP A 331 -25.82 -9.47 -22.94
CA TRP A 331 -25.29 -8.35 -23.70
C TRP A 331 -26.00 -8.15 -25.05
N TYR A 332 -26.21 -9.22 -25.81
CA TYR A 332 -26.91 -9.17 -27.09
C TYR A 332 -28.37 -8.75 -26.91
N SER A 333 -29.09 -9.35 -25.96
CA SER A 333 -30.47 -8.98 -25.64
C SER A 333 -30.60 -7.51 -25.25
N PHE A 334 -29.66 -7.00 -24.47
CA PHE A 334 -29.60 -5.57 -24.15
C PHE A 334 -29.42 -4.73 -25.43
N ASN A 335 -28.42 -5.07 -26.24
CA ASN A 335 -28.12 -4.36 -27.47
C ASN A 335 -29.25 -4.39 -28.50
N ILE A 336 -30.11 -5.41 -28.55
CA ILE A 336 -31.25 -5.39 -29.49
C ILE A 336 -32.48 -4.66 -28.91
N SER A 337 -32.59 -4.55 -27.59
CA SER A 337 -33.75 -3.95 -26.91
C SER A 337 -33.81 -2.43 -26.95
N ASP A 338 -32.65 -1.76 -26.93
CA ASP A 338 -32.55 -0.29 -26.94
C ASP A 338 -31.78 0.16 -28.19
N SER A 339 -32.43 0.95 -29.06
CA SER A 339 -31.78 1.48 -30.26
C SER A 339 -30.86 2.66 -29.95
N SER A 340 -31.08 3.36 -28.84
CA SER A 340 -30.35 4.57 -28.46
C SER A 340 -29.02 4.27 -27.78
N LEU A 341 -28.90 3.17 -27.05
CA LEU A 341 -27.66 2.79 -26.36
C LEU A 341 -27.18 1.42 -26.82
N LYS A 342 -26.00 1.37 -27.46
CA LYS A 342 -25.31 0.12 -27.82
C LYS A 342 -24.01 0.01 -27.07
N VAL A 343 -23.61 -1.20 -26.70
CA VAL A 343 -22.40 -1.47 -25.91
C VAL A 343 -21.54 -2.46 -26.67
N GLY A 344 -20.26 -2.17 -26.79
CA GLY A 344 -19.28 -3.09 -27.36
C GLY A 344 -18.66 -3.97 -26.27
N ILE A 345 -18.29 -5.20 -26.62
CA ILE A 345 -17.56 -6.11 -25.73
C ILE A 345 -16.47 -6.86 -26.50
N ASP A 346 -15.32 -7.09 -25.87
CA ASP A 346 -14.26 -7.94 -26.42
C ASP A 346 -14.52 -9.40 -26.00
N GLY A 347 -14.72 -10.26 -26.99
CA GLY A 347 -15.12 -11.66 -26.78
C GLY A 347 -13.99 -12.58 -26.34
N GLN A 348 -12.73 -12.14 -26.36
CA GLN A 348 -11.58 -13.02 -26.12
C GLN A 348 -11.70 -13.81 -24.81
N ILE A 349 -11.33 -15.09 -24.85
CA ILE A 349 -11.43 -15.95 -23.67
C ILE A 349 -10.52 -15.48 -22.52
N SER A 350 -9.45 -14.73 -22.81
CA SER A 350 -8.59 -14.08 -21.81
C SER A 350 -9.28 -12.97 -21.01
N ASN A 351 -10.42 -12.46 -21.48
CA ASN A 351 -11.16 -11.38 -20.81
C ASN A 351 -12.22 -11.91 -19.82
N TRP A 352 -12.37 -13.23 -19.73
CA TRP A 352 -13.32 -13.89 -18.82
C TRP A 352 -12.59 -14.62 -17.70
N VAL A 353 -13.08 -14.48 -16.47
CA VAL A 353 -12.53 -15.12 -15.28
C VAL A 353 -13.61 -15.94 -14.62
N LEU A 354 -13.32 -17.21 -14.35
CA LEU A 354 -14.23 -18.10 -13.64
C LEU A 354 -14.17 -17.83 -12.13
N LEU A 355 -15.33 -17.53 -11.55
CA LEU A 355 -15.52 -17.54 -10.10
C LEU A 355 -16.05 -18.93 -9.71
N SER A 356 -15.12 -19.82 -9.39
CA SER A 356 -15.45 -21.17 -8.92
C SER A 356 -15.88 -21.14 -7.46
N VAL A 357 -17.01 -21.78 -7.17
CA VAL A 357 -17.56 -21.83 -5.80
C VAL A 357 -16.70 -22.70 -4.87
N ASP A 358 -16.12 -23.78 -5.40
CA ASP A 358 -15.29 -24.73 -4.66
C ASP A 358 -13.77 -24.54 -4.86
N GLY A 359 -13.38 -23.60 -5.73
CA GLY A 359 -12.00 -23.31 -6.08
C GLY A 359 -11.35 -24.36 -6.99
N ALA A 360 -12.13 -25.26 -7.61
CA ALA A 360 -11.60 -26.29 -8.47
C ALA A 360 -10.95 -25.70 -9.74
N LEU A 361 -9.68 -26.05 -9.98
CA LEU A 361 -8.91 -25.50 -11.11
C LEU A 361 -9.10 -26.25 -12.44
N ASN A 362 -9.66 -27.46 -12.39
CA ASN A 362 -9.81 -28.38 -13.53
C ASN A 362 -11.27 -28.76 -13.78
N TYR A 363 -12.22 -28.08 -13.15
CA TYR A 363 -13.64 -28.35 -13.25
C TYR A 363 -14.42 -27.04 -13.34
N VAL A 364 -15.51 -27.05 -14.08
CA VAL A 364 -16.42 -25.90 -14.21
C VAL A 364 -17.80 -26.31 -13.70
N GLY A 365 -18.15 -25.82 -12.51
CA GLY A 365 -19.40 -26.13 -11.84
C GLY A 365 -20.60 -25.40 -12.44
N GLN A 366 -21.79 -25.96 -12.25
CA GLN A 366 -23.03 -25.32 -12.73
C GLN A 366 -23.26 -23.96 -12.07
N ASN A 367 -22.97 -23.83 -10.77
CA ASN A 367 -23.18 -22.60 -10.00
C ASN A 367 -22.03 -21.58 -10.13
N ASP A 368 -20.96 -21.91 -10.84
CA ASP A 368 -19.86 -20.98 -11.06
C ASP A 368 -20.32 -19.80 -11.93
N THR A 369 -19.78 -18.62 -11.67
CA THR A 369 -20.10 -17.40 -12.42
C THR A 369 -18.87 -16.89 -13.16
N LEU A 370 -19.07 -15.89 -14.02
CA LEU A 370 -17.99 -15.25 -14.76
C LEU A 370 -17.86 -13.78 -14.38
N VAL A 371 -16.63 -13.31 -14.45
CA VAL A 371 -16.27 -11.89 -14.33
C VAL A 371 -15.53 -11.47 -15.60
N TYR A 372 -15.92 -10.33 -16.15
CA TYR A 372 -15.29 -9.71 -17.31
C TYR A 372 -14.27 -8.65 -16.88
N ILE A 373 -13.05 -8.70 -17.45
CA ILE A 373 -11.91 -7.89 -16.98
C ILE A 373 -11.37 -6.86 -17.98
N ASP A 374 -11.73 -6.89 -19.27
CA ASP A 374 -11.26 -5.85 -20.21
C ASP A 374 -12.23 -4.68 -20.31
N THR A 375 -12.18 -3.82 -19.30
CA THR A 375 -13.02 -2.62 -19.19
C THR A 375 -12.27 -1.31 -19.44
N SER A 376 -10.97 -1.42 -19.69
CA SER A 376 -10.06 -0.28 -19.87
C SER A 376 -10.21 0.45 -21.20
N THR A 377 -10.83 -0.20 -22.18
CA THR A 377 -11.26 0.40 -23.45
C THR A 377 -12.78 0.42 -23.46
N PRO A 378 -13.41 1.44 -22.85
CA PRO A 378 -14.87 1.49 -22.74
C PRO A 378 -15.50 1.73 -24.12
N LEU A 379 -16.28 0.77 -24.62
CA LEU A 379 -16.92 0.83 -25.95
C LEU A 379 -18.43 0.92 -25.79
N TYR A 380 -19.01 2.08 -26.06
CA TYR A 380 -20.46 2.24 -26.15
C TYR A 380 -20.84 3.45 -26.98
N ARG A 381 -22.03 3.36 -27.58
CA ARG A 381 -22.61 4.36 -28.45
C ARG A 381 -23.91 4.89 -27.89
N ILE A 382 -24.08 6.19 -27.97
CA ILE A 382 -25.36 6.86 -27.75
C ILE A 382 -25.82 7.40 -29.10
N ASN A 383 -27.00 6.98 -29.55
CA ASN A 383 -27.59 7.30 -30.85
C ASN A 383 -26.61 7.06 -32.02
N GLY A 384 -25.89 5.94 -31.97
CA GLY A 384 -24.89 5.57 -32.99
C GLY A 384 -23.54 6.28 -32.88
N VAL A 385 -23.36 7.23 -31.95
CA VAL A 385 -22.11 7.98 -31.77
C VAL A 385 -21.27 7.36 -30.66
N GLU A 386 -20.03 6.99 -30.97
CA GLU A 386 -19.07 6.45 -30.00
C GLU A 386 -18.74 7.47 -28.92
N GLN A 387 -18.78 7.06 -27.65
CA GLN A 387 -18.52 7.96 -26.52
C GLN A 387 -17.04 8.04 -26.15
N LEU A 388 -16.26 7.02 -26.51
CA LEU A 388 -14.82 7.04 -26.36
C LEU A 388 -14.17 7.85 -27.48
N ASN A 389 -13.36 8.84 -27.10
CA ASN A 389 -12.50 9.51 -28.08
C ASN A 389 -11.36 8.57 -28.50
N ALA A 390 -11.57 7.83 -29.59
CA ALA A 390 -10.60 6.86 -30.13
C ALA A 390 -9.25 7.50 -30.50
N GLU A 391 -9.18 8.82 -30.70
CA GLU A 391 -7.92 9.52 -30.97
C GLU A 391 -6.93 9.44 -29.81
N LEU A 392 -7.41 9.29 -28.57
CA LEU A 392 -6.56 9.12 -27.39
C LEU A 392 -5.70 7.86 -27.49
N PHE A 393 -6.20 6.81 -28.14
CA PHE A 393 -5.48 5.54 -28.33
C PHE A 393 -4.55 5.57 -29.55
N LEU A 394 -4.87 6.41 -30.54
CA LEU A 394 -4.04 6.59 -31.74
C LEU A 394 -2.73 7.36 -31.47
N LYS A 395 -2.61 8.05 -30.33
CA LYS A 395 -1.37 8.76 -29.95
C LYS A 395 -0.18 7.82 -29.75
N ASN A 396 -0.41 6.56 -29.37
CA ASN A 396 0.65 5.55 -29.25
C ASN A 396 1.02 4.88 -30.58
N THR A 397 0.33 5.23 -31.67
CA THR A 397 0.65 4.74 -33.02
C THR A 397 1.62 5.68 -33.72
N PRO A 398 2.55 5.16 -34.52
CA PRO A 398 3.50 5.98 -35.29
C PRO A 398 2.75 6.99 -36.15
N TRP A 399 3.24 8.24 -36.17
CA TRP A 399 2.49 9.38 -36.73
C TRP A 399 2.08 9.20 -38.19
N PHE A 400 2.89 8.50 -38.99
CA PHE A 400 2.64 8.20 -40.41
C PHE A 400 1.56 7.12 -40.63
N LEU A 401 1.27 6.27 -39.63
CA LEU A 401 0.18 5.28 -39.69
C LEU A 401 -1.16 5.82 -39.19
N ARG A 402 -1.16 6.92 -38.43
CA ARG A 402 -2.38 7.48 -37.84
C ARG A 402 -3.41 7.83 -38.92
N ALA A 403 -2.99 8.44 -40.03
CA ALA A 403 -3.89 8.80 -41.13
C ALA A 403 -4.49 7.57 -41.84
N ILE A 404 -3.70 6.51 -42.02
CA ILE A 404 -4.12 5.27 -42.69
C ILE A 404 -5.10 4.48 -41.81
N ILE A 405 -4.81 4.36 -40.51
CA ILE A 405 -5.69 3.68 -39.54
C ILE A 405 -7.01 4.44 -39.38
N ARG A 406 -6.95 5.78 -39.36
CA ARG A 406 -8.13 6.66 -39.25
C ARG A 406 -9.04 6.56 -40.48
N ALA A 407 -8.46 6.46 -41.68
CA ALA A 407 -9.22 6.50 -42.93
C ALA A 407 -9.81 5.15 -43.36
N LEU A 408 -9.16 4.02 -43.02
CA LEU A 408 -9.51 2.71 -43.61
C LEU A 408 -10.01 1.66 -42.61
N PHE A 409 -9.81 1.83 -41.29
CA PHE A 409 -9.98 0.72 -40.35
C PHE A 409 -10.72 1.04 -39.06
N LEU A 410 -10.73 2.29 -38.58
CA LEU A 410 -11.16 2.54 -37.20
C LEU A 410 -12.62 2.15 -36.93
N GLN A 411 -13.55 2.50 -37.83
CA GLN A 411 -14.98 2.25 -37.63
C GLN A 411 -15.32 0.77 -37.81
N GLU A 412 -14.88 0.15 -38.92
CA GLU A 412 -15.08 -1.28 -39.17
C GLU A 412 -14.43 -2.18 -38.09
N VAL A 413 -13.27 -1.78 -37.56
CA VAL A 413 -12.62 -2.50 -36.46
C VAL A 413 -13.46 -2.44 -35.19
N LEU A 414 -14.00 -1.26 -34.87
CA LEU A 414 -14.80 -1.04 -33.66
C LEU A 414 -16.19 -1.68 -33.76
N ASP A 415 -16.79 -1.69 -34.95
CA ASP A 415 -18.11 -2.29 -35.20
C ASP A 415 -18.16 -3.79 -34.85
N ARG A 416 -17.03 -4.49 -35.00
CA ARG A 416 -16.92 -5.91 -34.62
C ARG A 416 -17.20 -6.19 -33.14
N TYR A 417 -16.95 -5.23 -32.25
CA TYR A 417 -17.26 -5.39 -30.83
C TYR A 417 -18.75 -5.24 -30.51
N TYR A 418 -19.55 -4.76 -31.46
CA TYR A 418 -21.01 -4.61 -31.34
C TYR A 418 -21.79 -5.75 -32.01
N ASP A 419 -21.14 -6.52 -32.89
CA ASP A 419 -21.73 -7.65 -33.61
C ASP A 419 -21.51 -8.96 -32.86
N LEU A 420 -22.60 -9.64 -32.50
CA LEU A 420 -22.53 -10.89 -31.73
C LEU A 420 -21.71 -11.97 -32.44
N ARG A 421 -21.87 -12.11 -33.76
CA ARG A 421 -21.17 -13.15 -34.50
C ARG A 421 -19.66 -12.93 -34.45
N SER A 422 -19.23 -11.70 -34.67
CA SER A 422 -17.82 -11.26 -34.61
C SER A 422 -17.23 -11.47 -33.21
N VAL A 423 -17.95 -11.13 -32.15
CA VAL A 423 -17.51 -11.32 -30.75
C VAL A 423 -17.32 -12.81 -30.43
N VAL A 424 -18.24 -13.68 -30.87
CA VAL A 424 -18.11 -15.13 -30.67
C VAL A 424 -16.97 -15.71 -31.50
N ILE A 425 -16.78 -15.25 -32.75
CA ILE A 425 -15.64 -15.65 -33.59
C ILE A 425 -14.32 -15.32 -32.88
N ASP A 426 -14.18 -14.13 -32.32
CA ASP A 426 -12.97 -13.70 -31.61
C ASP A 426 -12.69 -14.58 -30.38
N CYS A 427 -13.73 -14.94 -29.62
CA CYS A 427 -13.63 -15.89 -28.52
C CYS A 427 -13.04 -17.25 -28.96
N ILE A 428 -13.57 -17.83 -30.04
CA ILE A 428 -13.13 -19.13 -30.57
C ILE A 428 -11.74 -19.02 -31.21
N ALA A 429 -11.48 -17.95 -31.96
CA ALA A 429 -10.20 -17.73 -32.64
C ALA A 429 -9.03 -17.61 -31.66
N ASN A 430 -9.29 -17.18 -30.42
CA ASN A 430 -8.29 -17.16 -29.35
C ASN A 430 -7.72 -18.56 -29.03
N LEU A 431 -8.45 -19.65 -29.31
CA LEU A 431 -7.94 -21.02 -29.13
C LEU A 431 -6.70 -21.33 -29.99
N TYR A 432 -6.55 -20.69 -31.15
CA TYR A 432 -5.30 -20.76 -31.92
C TYR A 432 -4.13 -20.14 -31.14
N LYS A 433 -4.34 -18.98 -30.50
CA LYS A 433 -3.32 -18.34 -29.63
C LYS A 433 -2.95 -19.23 -28.45
N GLU A 434 -3.94 -19.94 -27.89
CA GLU A 434 -3.77 -20.79 -26.71
C GLU A 434 -3.34 -22.24 -27.04
N LYS A 435 -3.12 -22.59 -28.32
CA LYS A 435 -2.75 -23.93 -28.81
C LYS A 435 -3.77 -25.02 -28.44
N ARG A 436 -5.06 -24.69 -28.52
CA ARG A 436 -6.18 -25.60 -28.26
C ARG A 436 -7.09 -25.73 -29.50
N GLU A 437 -6.47 -25.94 -30.65
CA GLU A 437 -7.15 -26.11 -31.94
C GLU A 437 -8.11 -27.30 -31.93
N ASP A 438 -7.82 -28.30 -31.10
CA ASP A 438 -8.66 -29.47 -30.83
C ASP A 438 -10.08 -29.10 -30.36
N LEU A 439 -10.24 -27.95 -29.68
CA LEU A 439 -11.54 -27.50 -29.16
C LEU A 439 -12.37 -26.72 -30.19
N ILE A 440 -11.78 -26.26 -31.30
CA ILE A 440 -12.42 -25.30 -32.20
C ILE A 440 -13.71 -25.88 -32.80
N LEU A 441 -13.68 -27.11 -33.30
CA LEU A 441 -14.86 -27.74 -33.90
C LEU A 441 -15.99 -27.91 -32.88
N THR A 442 -15.66 -28.25 -31.64
CA THR A 442 -16.64 -28.42 -30.57
C THR A 442 -17.22 -27.06 -30.13
N PHE A 443 -16.41 -26.00 -30.09
CA PHE A 443 -16.89 -24.64 -29.79
C PHE A 443 -17.76 -24.09 -30.92
N ILE A 444 -17.43 -24.34 -32.19
CA ILE A 444 -18.27 -23.98 -33.33
C ILE A 444 -19.65 -24.63 -33.22
N LYS A 445 -19.70 -25.94 -32.90
CA LYS A 445 -20.98 -26.64 -32.69
C LYS A 445 -21.81 -26.00 -31.58
N ALA A 446 -21.19 -25.70 -30.44
CA ALA A 446 -21.86 -25.04 -29.32
C ALA A 446 -22.36 -23.64 -29.68
N ALA A 447 -21.55 -22.84 -30.39
CA ALA A 447 -21.91 -21.51 -30.85
C ALA A 447 -23.07 -21.54 -31.86
N ASN A 448 -23.07 -22.48 -32.80
CA ASN A 448 -24.14 -22.61 -33.79
C ASN A 448 -25.46 -23.02 -33.15
N TYR A 449 -25.42 -23.94 -32.18
CA TYR A 449 -26.60 -24.27 -31.37
C TYR A 449 -27.11 -23.05 -30.59
N PHE A 450 -26.19 -22.29 -30.00
CA PHE A 450 -26.52 -21.06 -29.29
C PHE A 450 -27.18 -20.02 -30.20
N PHE A 451 -26.65 -19.76 -31.39
CA PHE A 451 -27.24 -18.83 -32.37
C PHE A 451 -28.65 -19.24 -32.77
N ALA A 452 -28.84 -20.51 -33.13
CA ALA A 452 -30.17 -21.04 -33.45
C ALA A 452 -31.17 -20.87 -32.29
N SER A 453 -30.71 -20.88 -31.03
CA SER A 453 -31.57 -20.70 -29.85
C SER A 453 -31.98 -19.26 -29.54
N ILE A 454 -31.31 -18.26 -30.13
CA ILE A 454 -31.56 -16.84 -29.85
C ILE A 454 -32.15 -16.10 -31.05
N ASP A 455 -31.71 -16.44 -32.27
CA ASP A 455 -32.09 -15.78 -33.51
C ASP A 455 -31.68 -16.65 -34.71
N GLU A 456 -32.66 -17.27 -35.35
CA GLU A 456 -32.45 -18.16 -36.51
C GLU A 456 -31.86 -17.44 -37.73
N SER A 457 -31.90 -16.11 -37.77
CA SER A 457 -31.29 -15.34 -38.87
C SER A 457 -29.76 -15.28 -38.80
N ILE A 458 -29.17 -15.55 -37.63
CA ILE A 458 -27.72 -15.54 -37.44
C ILE A 458 -27.11 -16.74 -38.16
N GLN A 459 -26.23 -16.44 -39.12
CA GLN A 459 -25.59 -17.47 -39.91
C GLN A 459 -24.63 -18.34 -39.07
N PRO A 460 -24.67 -19.67 -39.23
CA PRO A 460 -23.74 -20.58 -38.57
C PRO A 460 -22.27 -20.23 -38.86
N LEU A 461 -21.42 -20.42 -37.85
CA LEU A 461 -19.97 -20.31 -37.97
C LEU A 461 -19.40 -21.53 -38.68
N THR A 462 -18.34 -21.29 -39.45
CA THR A 462 -17.53 -22.31 -40.12
C THR A 462 -16.08 -22.26 -39.63
N LEU A 463 -15.36 -23.37 -39.80
CA LEU A 463 -13.94 -23.45 -39.41
C LEU A 463 -13.07 -22.43 -40.19
N ASP A 464 -13.37 -22.27 -41.48
CA ASP A 464 -12.62 -21.36 -42.35
C ASP A 464 -12.75 -19.90 -41.90
N GLU A 465 -13.91 -19.49 -41.40
CA GLU A 465 -14.12 -18.15 -40.85
C GLU A 465 -13.26 -17.90 -39.61
N ILE A 466 -13.23 -18.86 -38.67
CA ILE A 466 -12.40 -18.75 -37.47
C ILE A 466 -10.91 -18.67 -37.86
N ALA A 467 -10.47 -19.53 -38.77
CA ALA A 467 -9.09 -19.55 -39.24
C ALA A 467 -8.70 -18.26 -39.97
N LYS A 468 -9.60 -17.73 -40.82
CA LYS A 468 -9.40 -16.47 -41.54
C LYS A 468 -9.32 -15.28 -40.58
N TYR A 469 -10.21 -15.23 -39.60
CA TYR A 469 -10.19 -14.19 -38.57
C TYR A 469 -8.85 -14.19 -37.82
N TYR A 470 -8.42 -15.35 -37.31
CA TYR A 470 -7.16 -15.48 -36.59
C TYR A 470 -5.95 -15.04 -37.43
N LYS A 471 -5.87 -15.46 -38.69
CA LYS A 471 -4.79 -15.05 -39.61
C LYS A 471 -4.78 -13.54 -39.84
N GLY A 472 -5.96 -12.93 -40.00
CA GLY A 472 -6.12 -11.49 -40.16
C GLY A 472 -5.67 -10.71 -38.92
N ASP A 473 -6.14 -11.12 -37.74
CA ASP A 473 -5.78 -10.51 -36.46
C ASP A 473 -4.27 -10.63 -36.19
N ALA A 474 -3.69 -11.83 -36.36
CA ALA A 474 -2.26 -12.05 -36.19
C ALA A 474 -1.41 -11.20 -37.15
N PHE A 475 -1.87 -11.00 -38.39
CA PHE A 475 -1.19 -10.14 -39.35
C PHE A 475 -1.22 -8.66 -38.93
N ILE A 476 -2.39 -8.14 -38.54
CA ILE A 476 -2.56 -6.76 -38.06
C ILE A 476 -1.61 -6.53 -36.88
N TRP A 477 -1.61 -7.41 -35.88
CA TRP A 477 -0.75 -7.26 -34.71
C TRP A 477 0.74 -7.30 -35.03
N ARG A 478 1.15 -8.16 -35.97
CA ARG A 478 2.54 -8.22 -36.43
C ARG A 478 2.97 -6.91 -37.09
N LEU A 479 2.10 -6.30 -37.90
CA LEU A 479 2.33 -5.00 -38.53
C LEU A 479 2.43 -3.88 -37.49
N PHE A 480 1.51 -3.84 -36.52
CA PHE A 480 1.54 -2.86 -35.42
C PHE A 480 2.82 -2.97 -34.58
N GLN A 481 3.23 -4.19 -34.22
CA GLN A 481 4.46 -4.41 -33.46
C GLN A 481 5.72 -4.00 -34.24
N PHE A 482 5.75 -4.28 -35.55
CA PHE A 482 6.83 -3.83 -36.43
C PHE A 482 6.90 -2.30 -36.48
N ALA A 483 5.77 -1.64 -36.69
CA ALA A 483 5.71 -0.18 -36.75
C ALA A 483 6.16 0.49 -35.45
N ARG A 484 5.78 -0.06 -34.28
CA ARG A 484 6.25 0.41 -32.98
C ARG A 484 7.76 0.23 -32.76
N ARG A 485 8.41 -0.74 -33.42
CA ARG A 485 9.87 -0.88 -33.35
C ARG A 485 10.56 0.21 -34.16
N VAL A 486 10.04 0.53 -35.34
CA VAL A 486 10.58 1.57 -36.23
C VAL A 486 10.45 2.96 -35.59
N ASP A 487 9.30 3.27 -34.99
CA ASP A 487 9.01 4.54 -34.30
C ASP A 487 9.88 4.81 -33.06
N LYS A 488 10.63 3.82 -32.56
CA LYS A 488 11.63 4.05 -31.51
C LYS A 488 12.95 4.63 -32.05
N PHE A 489 13.17 4.54 -33.36
CA PHE A 489 14.42 4.95 -34.04
C PHE A 489 14.22 6.18 -34.94
N VAL A 490 12.99 6.65 -35.09
CA VAL A 490 12.58 7.85 -35.84
C VAL A 490 11.99 8.82 -34.84
#